data_AF-A0A2S4K7C5-F1
#
_entry.id   AF-A0A2S4K7C5-F1
#
_cell.length_a   1.000
_cell.length_b   1.000
_cell.length_c   1.000
_cell.angle_alpha   90.00
_cell.angle_beta   90.00
_cell.angle_gamma   90.00
#
_symmetry.space_group_name_H-M   'P 1'
#
loop_
_entity.id
_entity.type
_entity.pdbx_description
1 polymer ?
#
loop_
_entity_poly.entity_id
_entity_poly.type
_entity_poly.pdbx_seq_one_letter_code
_entity_poly.pdbx_strand_id
1 'polypeptide(L)'
;MTNLTLAPKLLAIIAVSPSERVRCAQPGCNHTVYKAVHIVREGAQLMVLGSTCFAKRYGSANALGSPQHGGTSGRMLTAEERALLDSNTEALLQRFAEQEAREKQLVAERLNALKALKVRLSSPPPRPAPPPSLRSSYTGPVAPRKTAPWPWASGASIAAFLLRDGTGWVRVGHRDGRQCIAPWPAFDGWDETLPPSVGLADLQLGAYVVSDVVSAIAYLRARAAKEKITGIWSEAAAILATAGAAPD
;
A
#
# COMPACT_ATOMS: atom_id res chain seq x y z
N MET A 1 -44.94 -16.50 18.22
CA MET A 1 -43.55 -17.00 18.17
C MET A 1 -43.08 -16.92 16.72
N THR A 2 -42.55 -15.78 16.33
CA THR A 2 -42.02 -15.56 14.98
C THR A 2 -40.70 -16.32 14.85
N ASN A 3 -40.76 -17.49 14.20
CA ASN A 3 -39.57 -18.17 13.72
C ASN A 3 -38.88 -17.22 12.71
N LEU A 4 -37.87 -16.49 13.17
CA LEU A 4 -36.89 -15.87 12.30
C LEU A 4 -36.15 -17.01 11.60
N THR A 5 -36.68 -17.45 10.45
CA THR A 5 -35.96 -18.36 9.55
C THR A 5 -34.73 -17.62 9.04
N LEU A 6 -33.61 -17.83 9.73
CA LEU A 6 -32.30 -17.34 9.30
C LEU A 6 -32.04 -17.82 7.87
N ALA A 7 -31.75 -16.88 6.97
CA ALA A 7 -31.41 -17.20 5.59
C ALA A 7 -30.22 -18.19 5.55
N PRO A 8 -30.22 -19.15 4.62
CA PRO A 8 -29.12 -20.11 4.50
C PRO A 8 -27.81 -19.39 4.18
N LYS A 9 -26.72 -19.82 4.82
CA LYS A 9 -25.39 -19.19 4.65
C LYS A 9 -24.33 -20.23 4.33
N LEU A 10 -23.54 -19.97 3.30
CA LEU A 10 -22.36 -20.76 2.97
C LEU A 10 -21.22 -20.42 3.95
N LEU A 11 -20.81 -21.39 4.75
CA LEU A 11 -19.77 -21.19 5.76
C LEU A 11 -18.38 -21.50 5.23
N ALA A 12 -18.21 -22.61 4.51
CA ALA A 12 -16.92 -23.00 3.97
C ALA A 12 -17.07 -23.84 2.71
N ILE A 13 -16.06 -23.77 1.84
CA ILE A 13 -15.85 -24.75 0.78
C ILE A 13 -14.54 -25.46 1.10
N ILE A 14 -14.61 -26.79 1.18
CA ILE A 14 -13.47 -27.64 1.52
C ILE A 14 -13.26 -28.71 0.45
N ALA A 15 -12.07 -29.29 0.46
CA ALA A 15 -11.72 -30.48 -0.27
C ALA A 15 -11.13 -31.51 0.72
N VAL A 16 -11.35 -32.79 0.44
CA VAL A 16 -10.78 -33.91 1.19
C VAL A 16 -10.06 -34.83 0.20
N SER A 17 -9.18 -35.69 0.71
CA SER A 17 -8.52 -36.68 -0.14
C SER A 17 -9.55 -37.60 -0.81
N PRO A 18 -9.31 -38.08 -2.05
CA PRO A 18 -10.24 -39.00 -2.72
C PRO A 18 -10.54 -40.29 -1.94
N SER A 19 -9.57 -40.75 -1.15
CA SER A 19 -9.69 -41.90 -0.23
C SER A 19 -10.57 -41.62 0.99
N GLU A 20 -10.72 -40.36 1.40
CA GLU A 20 -11.47 -39.94 2.58
C GLU A 20 -12.76 -39.18 2.23
N ARG A 21 -13.30 -39.45 1.04
CA ARG A 21 -14.54 -38.86 0.53
C ARG A 21 -15.69 -38.90 1.53
N VAL A 22 -16.45 -37.81 1.59
CA VAL A 22 -17.57 -37.64 2.53
C VAL A 22 -18.90 -37.88 1.86
N ARG A 23 -19.92 -38.30 2.60
CA ARG A 23 -21.28 -38.46 2.06
C ARG A 23 -21.97 -37.10 1.98
N CYS A 24 -22.64 -36.84 0.86
CA CYS A 24 -23.49 -35.66 0.74
C CYS A 24 -24.71 -35.79 1.66
N ALA A 25 -25.01 -34.76 2.45
CA ALA A 25 -26.14 -34.71 3.38
C ALA A 25 -27.45 -34.24 2.72
N GLN A 26 -27.50 -34.09 1.39
CA GLN A 26 -28.73 -33.76 0.67
C GLN A 26 -29.73 -34.92 0.79
N PRO A 27 -30.98 -34.67 1.21
CA PRO A 27 -32.01 -35.71 1.25
C PRO A 27 -32.16 -36.40 -0.12
N GLY A 28 -32.12 -37.73 -0.12
CA GLY A 28 -32.20 -38.54 -1.34
C GLY A 28 -30.90 -38.64 -2.16
N CYS A 29 -29.80 -38.03 -1.71
CA CYS A 29 -28.49 -38.19 -2.34
C CYS A 29 -27.67 -39.28 -1.65
N ASN A 30 -27.15 -40.24 -2.41
CA ASN A 30 -26.24 -41.29 -1.89
C ASN A 30 -24.82 -41.18 -2.46
N HIS A 31 -24.46 -40.03 -3.02
CA HIS A 31 -23.14 -39.81 -3.61
C HIS A 31 -22.13 -39.35 -2.58
N THR A 32 -20.87 -39.75 -2.79
CA THR A 32 -19.72 -39.26 -2.04
C THR A 32 -19.03 -38.12 -2.79
N VAL A 33 -18.41 -37.21 -2.06
CA VAL A 33 -17.80 -35.98 -2.59
C VAL A 33 -16.44 -35.73 -1.95
N TYR A 34 -15.51 -35.16 -2.73
CA TYR A 34 -14.14 -34.91 -2.27
C TYR A 34 -13.55 -33.58 -2.73
N LYS A 35 -13.90 -33.05 -3.92
CA LYS A 35 -13.21 -31.90 -4.53
C LYS A 35 -13.84 -30.52 -4.28
N ALA A 36 -15.10 -30.47 -3.85
CA ALA A 36 -15.83 -29.22 -3.61
C ALA A 36 -17.02 -29.47 -2.68
N VAL A 37 -16.71 -29.65 -1.39
CA VAL A 37 -17.70 -29.93 -0.35
C VAL A 37 -18.09 -28.60 0.30
N HIS A 38 -19.37 -28.26 0.21
CA HIS A 38 -19.94 -27.02 0.70
C HIS A 38 -20.55 -27.27 2.09
N ILE A 39 -20.11 -26.49 3.08
CA ILE A 39 -20.68 -26.51 4.42
C ILE A 39 -21.63 -25.33 4.52
N VAL A 40 -22.93 -25.61 4.68
CA VAL A 40 -23.99 -24.62 4.72
C VAL A 40 -24.68 -24.66 6.08
N ARG A 41 -24.98 -23.49 6.63
CA ARG A 41 -25.87 -23.35 7.77
C ARG A 41 -27.26 -22.95 7.29
N GLU A 42 -28.26 -23.74 7.65
CA GLU A 42 -29.66 -23.47 7.40
C GLU A 42 -30.40 -23.51 8.75
N GLY A 43 -30.76 -22.33 9.27
CA GLY A 43 -31.24 -22.22 10.65
C GLY A 43 -30.21 -22.71 11.67
N ALA A 44 -30.61 -23.70 12.49
CA ALA A 44 -29.73 -24.34 13.48
C ALA A 44 -28.96 -25.56 12.92
N GLN A 45 -29.24 -25.98 11.68
CA GLN A 45 -28.66 -27.18 11.10
C GLN A 45 -27.44 -26.85 10.24
N LEU A 46 -26.39 -27.67 10.37
CA LEU A 46 -25.27 -27.70 9.46
C LEU A 46 -25.46 -28.83 8.44
N MET A 47 -25.21 -28.53 7.17
CA MET A 47 -25.29 -29.49 6.08
C MET A 47 -24.00 -29.49 5.27
N VAL A 48 -23.53 -30.69 4.94
CA VAL A 48 -22.36 -30.94 4.10
C VAL A 48 -22.84 -31.39 2.73
N LEU A 49 -22.64 -30.57 1.70
CA LEU A 49 -23.22 -30.78 0.37
C LEU A 49 -22.16 -30.88 -0.71
N GLY A 50 -22.38 -31.74 -1.70
CA GLY A 50 -21.64 -31.68 -2.96
C GLY A 50 -21.99 -30.43 -3.76
N SER A 51 -21.07 -29.95 -4.59
CA SER A 51 -21.29 -28.80 -5.49
C SER A 51 -22.56 -28.90 -6.35
N THR A 52 -22.86 -30.09 -6.89
CA THR A 52 -24.07 -30.32 -7.70
C THR A 52 -25.35 -30.27 -6.87
N CYS A 53 -25.33 -30.86 -5.66
CA CYS A 53 -26.47 -30.82 -4.74
C CYS A 53 -26.71 -29.42 -4.18
N PHE A 54 -25.63 -28.69 -3.90
CA PHE A 54 -25.67 -27.28 -3.51
C PHE A 54 -26.34 -26.43 -4.59
N ALA A 55 -25.87 -26.53 -5.84
CA ALA A 55 -26.43 -25.75 -6.94
C ALA A 55 -27.91 -26.10 -7.21
N LYS A 56 -28.29 -27.38 -7.11
CA LYS A 56 -29.70 -27.79 -7.22
C LYS A 56 -30.58 -27.26 -6.09
N ARG A 57 -30.06 -27.23 -4.85
CA ARG A 57 -30.81 -26.80 -3.67
C ARG A 57 -31.02 -25.29 -3.62
N TYR A 58 -29.98 -24.52 -3.94
CA TYR A 58 -29.99 -23.05 -3.81
C TYR A 58 -30.12 -22.30 -5.14
N GLY A 59 -30.18 -23.02 -6.26
CA GLY A 59 -30.43 -22.47 -7.60
C GLY A 59 -29.17 -22.19 -8.43
N SER A 60 -28.01 -21.98 -7.82
CA SER A 60 -26.73 -21.87 -8.53
C SER A 60 -25.54 -22.18 -7.63
N ALA A 61 -24.35 -22.34 -8.23
CA ALA A 61 -23.10 -22.54 -7.49
C ALA A 61 -22.69 -21.33 -6.63
N ASN A 62 -23.25 -20.14 -6.91
CA ASN A 62 -22.92 -18.89 -6.23
C ASN A 62 -24.12 -18.31 -5.44
N ALA A 63 -25.21 -19.07 -5.30
CA ALA A 63 -26.47 -18.55 -4.78
C ALA A 63 -26.38 -17.96 -3.36
N LEU A 64 -25.45 -18.47 -2.54
CA LEU A 64 -25.23 -17.99 -1.17
C LEU A 64 -23.99 -17.09 -1.04
N GLY A 65 -23.42 -16.63 -2.15
CA GLY A 65 -22.21 -15.80 -2.19
C GLY A 65 -20.93 -16.55 -1.83
N SER A 66 -19.92 -15.80 -1.39
CA SER A 66 -18.61 -16.33 -0.99
C SER A 66 -18.68 -17.04 0.37
N PRO A 67 -17.90 -18.12 0.56
CA PRO A 67 -17.82 -18.79 1.86
C PRO A 67 -17.28 -17.84 2.94
N GLN A 68 -17.75 -18.02 4.17
CA GLN A 68 -17.25 -17.26 5.33
C GLN A 68 -15.80 -17.61 5.68
N HIS A 69 -15.41 -18.87 5.50
CA HIS A 69 -14.08 -19.39 5.81
C HIS A 69 -13.47 -20.05 4.57
N GLY A 70 -12.16 -19.82 4.38
CA GLY A 70 -11.41 -20.30 3.23
C GLY A 70 -11.71 -19.56 1.92
N GLY A 71 -11.35 -20.20 0.80
CA GLY A 71 -11.50 -19.64 -0.55
C GLY A 71 -12.53 -20.39 -1.40
N THR A 72 -12.87 -19.83 -2.56
CA THR A 72 -13.84 -20.41 -3.51
C THR A 72 -13.39 -21.75 -4.11
N SER A 73 -12.10 -22.05 -4.07
CA SER A 73 -11.49 -23.23 -4.69
C SER A 73 -11.54 -24.49 -3.82
N GLY A 74 -12.00 -24.38 -2.57
CA GLY A 74 -11.98 -25.48 -1.61
C GLY A 74 -10.62 -25.61 -0.90
N ARG A 75 -10.61 -25.42 0.42
CA ARG A 75 -9.43 -25.69 1.26
C ARG A 75 -9.26 -27.19 1.46
N MET A 76 -8.08 -27.74 1.18
CA MET A 76 -7.77 -29.15 1.48
C MET A 76 -7.70 -29.37 2.99
N LEU A 77 -8.43 -30.35 3.50
CA LEU A 77 -8.39 -30.73 4.92
C LEU A 77 -7.26 -31.71 5.20
N THR A 78 -6.69 -31.60 6.40
CA THR A 78 -5.84 -32.66 6.98
C THR A 78 -6.72 -33.83 7.47
N ALA A 79 -6.10 -34.99 7.75
CA ALA A 79 -6.81 -36.14 8.31
C ALA A 79 -7.51 -35.82 9.66
N GLU A 80 -6.90 -34.97 10.49
CA GLU A 80 -7.50 -34.51 11.74
C GLU A 80 -8.72 -33.61 11.50
N GLU A 81 -8.60 -32.65 10.59
CA GLU A 81 -9.70 -31.75 10.21
C GLU A 81 -10.84 -32.53 9.56
N ARG A 82 -10.49 -33.58 8.79
CA ARG A 82 -11.45 -34.52 8.22
C ARG A 82 -12.20 -35.29 9.29
N ALA A 83 -11.54 -35.78 10.34
CA ALA A 83 -12.22 -36.45 11.45
C ALA A 83 -13.17 -35.50 12.21
N LEU A 84 -12.76 -34.23 12.37
CA LEU A 84 -13.63 -33.19 12.94
C LEU A 84 -14.85 -32.90 12.05
N LEU A 85 -14.70 -32.91 10.73
CA LEU A 85 -15.83 -32.73 9.82
C LEU A 85 -16.95 -33.75 10.08
N ASP A 86 -16.60 -35.03 10.34
CA ASP A 86 -17.58 -36.10 10.61
C ASP A 86 -18.13 -36.07 12.03
N SER A 87 -17.27 -35.83 13.03
CA SER A 87 -17.64 -35.94 14.44
C SER A 87 -18.24 -34.65 15.01
N ASN A 88 -17.74 -33.49 14.59
CA ASN A 88 -18.15 -32.18 15.08
C ASN A 88 -17.79 -31.06 14.10
N THR A 89 -18.67 -30.85 13.10
CA THR A 89 -18.46 -29.81 12.07
C THR A 89 -18.40 -28.39 12.66
N GLU A 90 -19.05 -28.13 13.80
CA GLU A 90 -18.98 -26.82 14.47
C GLU A 90 -17.57 -26.54 15.02
N ALA A 91 -16.96 -27.53 15.67
CA ALA A 91 -15.58 -27.42 16.16
C ALA A 91 -14.56 -27.21 15.03
N LEU A 92 -14.80 -27.83 13.86
CA LEU A 92 -13.98 -27.58 12.67
C LEU A 92 -14.05 -26.11 12.23
N LEU A 93 -15.26 -25.54 12.17
CA LEU A 93 -15.47 -24.15 11.76
C LEU A 93 -14.88 -23.17 12.79
N GLN A 94 -14.98 -23.48 14.09
CA GLN A 94 -14.31 -22.70 15.14
C GLN A 94 -12.79 -22.69 14.95
N ARG A 95 -12.18 -23.85 14.65
CA ARG A 95 -10.74 -23.95 14.35
C ARG A 95 -10.36 -23.08 13.15
N PHE A 96 -11.18 -23.01 12.11
CA PHE A 96 -10.94 -22.11 10.97
C PHE A 96 -11.03 -20.64 11.36
N ALA A 97 -12.05 -20.25 12.13
CA ALA A 97 -12.20 -18.88 12.60
C ALA A 97 -10.99 -18.44 13.45
N GLU A 98 -10.49 -19.30 14.33
CA GLU A 98 -9.30 -19.02 15.14
C GLU A 98 -8.03 -18.89 14.31
N GLN A 99 -7.82 -19.77 13.33
CA GLN A 99 -6.67 -19.70 12.43
C GLN A 99 -6.67 -18.40 11.62
N GLU A 100 -7.80 -18.06 10.99
CA GLU A 100 -7.94 -16.83 10.23
C GLU A 100 -7.79 -15.58 11.11
N ALA A 101 -8.28 -15.61 12.35
CA ALA A 101 -8.10 -14.51 13.30
C ALA A 101 -6.61 -14.32 13.66
N ARG A 102 -5.88 -15.40 13.92
CA ARG A 102 -4.44 -15.36 14.20
C ARG A 102 -3.65 -14.85 13.00
N GLU A 103 -3.95 -15.32 11.79
CA GLU A 103 -3.30 -14.83 10.57
C GLU A 103 -3.56 -13.34 10.34
N LYS A 104 -4.81 -12.88 10.52
CA LYS A 104 -5.15 -11.45 10.44
C LYS A 104 -4.40 -10.62 11.48
N GLN A 105 -4.25 -11.11 12.70
CA GLN A 105 -3.46 -10.44 13.75
C GLN A 105 -2.00 -10.33 13.33
N LEU A 106 -1.37 -11.42 12.88
CA LEU A 106 0.03 -11.41 12.43
C LEU A 106 0.25 -10.46 11.24
N VAL A 107 -0.67 -10.45 10.28
CA VAL A 107 -0.62 -9.52 9.14
C VAL A 107 -0.78 -8.08 9.59
N ALA A 108 -1.71 -7.80 10.51
CA ALA A 108 -1.92 -6.47 11.07
C ALA A 108 -0.69 -5.99 11.86
N GLU A 109 -0.08 -6.86 12.67
CA GLU A 109 1.15 -6.58 13.40
C GLU A 109 2.31 -6.27 12.44
N ARG A 110 2.52 -7.10 11.42
CA ARG A 110 3.54 -6.85 10.39
C ARG A 110 3.30 -5.54 9.66
N LEU A 111 2.05 -5.25 9.28
CA LEU A 111 1.71 -3.99 8.63
C LEU A 111 1.98 -2.79 9.55
N ASN A 112 1.64 -2.90 10.83
CA ASN A 112 1.91 -1.86 11.82
C ASN A 112 3.41 -1.67 12.06
N ALA A 113 4.20 -2.74 12.11
CA ALA A 113 5.65 -2.68 12.21
C ALA A 113 6.28 -1.97 11.00
N LEU A 114 5.82 -2.30 9.78
CA LEU A 114 6.26 -1.61 8.55
C LEU A 114 5.89 -0.13 8.55
N LYS A 115 4.67 0.22 9.00
CA LYS A 115 4.25 1.62 9.16
C LYS A 115 5.13 2.35 10.18
N ALA A 116 5.42 1.74 11.33
CA ALA A 116 6.28 2.32 12.36
C ALA A 116 7.72 2.53 11.85
N LEU A 117 8.27 1.56 11.11
CA LEU A 117 9.59 1.69 10.47
C LEU A 117 9.59 2.86 9.48
N LYS A 118 8.56 2.98 8.64
CA LYS A 118 8.42 4.09 7.69
C LYS A 118 8.38 5.44 8.40
N VAL A 119 7.64 5.56 9.51
CA VAL A 119 7.61 6.78 10.34
C VAL A 119 9.00 7.08 10.90
N ARG A 120 9.69 6.10 11.49
CA ARG A 120 11.04 6.29 12.05
C ARG A 120 12.07 6.74 11.01
N LEU A 121 12.01 6.19 9.80
CA LEU A 121 12.87 6.58 8.68
C LEU A 121 12.53 7.97 8.13
N SER A 122 11.27 8.40 8.28
CA SER A 122 10.79 9.71 7.80
C SER A 122 10.93 10.82 8.86
N SER A 123 11.15 10.47 10.13
CA SER A 123 11.36 11.43 11.20
C SER A 123 12.78 12.00 11.17
N PRO A 124 12.95 13.33 11.09
CA PRO A 124 14.27 13.93 11.23
C PRO A 124 14.83 13.65 12.64
N PRO A 125 16.16 13.49 12.80
CA PRO A 125 16.75 13.26 14.10
C PRO A 125 16.41 14.42 15.07
N PRO A 126 16.25 14.15 16.38
CA PRO A 126 16.06 15.21 17.36
C PRO A 126 17.24 16.18 17.26
N ARG A 127 16.95 17.43 16.91
CA ARG A 127 17.96 18.48 16.79
C ARG A 127 18.66 18.60 18.15
N PRO A 128 19.98 18.42 18.25
CA PRO A 128 20.68 18.60 19.51
C PRO A 128 20.39 20.00 20.04
N ALA A 129 20.10 20.10 21.35
CA ALA A 129 19.86 21.37 22.01
C ALA A 129 21.04 22.31 21.71
N PRO A 130 20.78 23.58 21.33
CA PRO A 130 21.86 24.50 21.05
C PRO A 130 22.74 24.63 22.30
N PRO A 131 24.08 24.54 22.17
CA PRO A 131 24.95 24.82 23.30
C PRO A 131 24.69 26.25 23.80
N PRO A 132 24.87 26.53 25.10
CA PRO A 132 24.75 27.88 25.62
C PRO A 132 25.66 28.80 24.81
N SER A 133 25.06 29.79 24.14
CA SER A 133 25.78 30.73 23.29
C SER A 133 26.78 31.52 24.13
N LEU A 134 28.04 31.12 24.09
CA LEU A 134 29.14 32.04 24.33
C LEU A 134 29.13 33.06 23.20
N ARG A 135 28.69 34.28 23.51
CA ARG A 135 28.79 35.45 22.62
C ARG A 135 30.25 35.59 22.19
N SER A 136 30.58 35.09 21.01
CA SER A 136 31.84 35.37 20.35
C SER A 136 31.63 36.57 19.44
N SER A 137 32.16 37.70 19.87
CA SER A 137 32.31 38.92 19.10
C SER A 137 33.35 38.71 18.00
N TYR A 138 32.94 38.08 16.90
CA TYR A 138 33.71 38.01 15.67
C TYR A 138 32.92 38.68 14.55
N THR A 139 33.18 39.96 14.34
CA THR A 139 32.77 40.72 13.15
C THR A 139 33.78 40.43 12.04
N GLY A 140 33.66 39.27 11.41
CA GLY A 140 34.20 39.02 10.08
C GLY A 140 33.09 39.15 9.04
N PRO A 141 33.35 39.65 7.82
CA PRO A 141 32.32 39.75 6.79
C PRO A 141 31.90 38.35 6.36
N VAL A 142 30.75 37.91 6.86
CA VAL A 142 30.08 36.68 6.39
C VAL A 142 29.58 36.96 4.98
N ALA A 143 30.24 36.36 3.98
CA ALA A 143 29.71 36.36 2.62
C ALA A 143 28.27 35.78 2.64
N PRO A 144 27.29 36.42 1.98
CA PRO A 144 25.91 36.00 2.06
C PRO A 144 25.79 34.58 1.48
N ARG A 145 25.37 33.62 2.32
CA ARG A 145 24.91 32.31 1.86
C ARG A 145 23.74 32.58 0.92
N LYS A 146 23.98 32.52 -0.40
CA LYS A 146 22.94 32.71 -1.40
C LYS A 146 21.82 31.70 -1.14
N THR A 147 20.71 32.22 -0.63
CA THR A 147 19.47 31.49 -0.40
C THR A 147 19.02 30.92 -1.74
N ALA A 148 18.36 29.75 -1.74
CA ALA A 148 17.72 29.25 -2.95
C ALA A 148 16.85 30.37 -3.57
N PRO A 149 16.73 30.43 -4.90
CA PRO A 149 16.13 31.56 -5.63
C PRO A 149 14.66 31.78 -5.26
N TRP A 150 14.01 30.78 -4.67
CA TRP A 150 12.63 30.86 -4.22
C TRP A 150 12.51 31.37 -2.78
N PRO A 151 11.77 32.48 -2.55
CA PRO A 151 11.57 33.02 -1.20
C PRO A 151 10.78 32.08 -0.29
N TRP A 152 9.99 31.17 -0.87
CA TRP A 152 9.17 30.19 -0.18
C TRP A 152 9.91 28.91 0.23
N ALA A 153 11.15 28.70 -0.25
CA ALA A 153 11.92 27.50 0.06
C ALA A 153 12.47 27.52 1.50
N SER A 154 12.55 26.34 2.13
CA SER A 154 13.07 26.14 3.48
C SER A 154 14.60 25.97 3.53
N GLY A 155 15.26 25.76 2.38
CA GLY A 155 16.73 25.73 2.22
C GLY A 155 17.46 24.56 2.91
N ALA A 156 16.75 23.67 3.62
CA ALA A 156 17.36 22.62 4.44
C ALA A 156 17.77 21.36 3.65
N SER A 157 17.13 21.07 2.51
CA SER A 157 17.44 19.92 1.65
C SER A 157 17.08 20.24 0.20
N ILE A 158 18.08 20.21 -0.67
CA ILE A 158 17.98 20.54 -2.10
C ILE A 158 18.47 19.32 -2.90
N ALA A 159 17.71 18.92 -3.91
CA ALA A 159 18.20 17.96 -4.90
C ALA A 159 18.00 18.55 -6.29
N ALA A 160 19.10 18.73 -7.02
CA ALA A 160 19.09 19.24 -8.38
C ALA A 160 19.28 18.10 -9.38
N PHE A 161 18.55 18.17 -10.48
CA PHE A 161 18.53 17.20 -11.56
C PHE A 161 18.66 17.97 -12.88
N LEU A 162 19.71 17.67 -13.65
CA LEU A 162 19.80 18.07 -15.04
C LEU A 162 19.31 16.88 -15.87
N LEU A 163 18.18 17.03 -16.55
CA LEU A 163 17.62 16.00 -17.40
C LEU A 163 18.38 15.91 -18.74
N ARG A 164 18.24 14.77 -19.42
CA ARG A 164 18.91 14.51 -20.71
C ARG A 164 18.42 15.41 -21.84
N ASP A 165 17.22 15.98 -21.71
CA ASP A 165 16.66 16.99 -22.61
C ASP A 165 17.27 18.39 -22.40
N GLY A 166 18.16 18.54 -21.42
CA GLY A 166 18.81 19.81 -21.09
C GLY A 166 18.06 20.66 -20.07
N THR A 167 16.86 20.26 -19.65
CA THR A 167 16.07 20.98 -18.64
C THR A 167 16.60 20.73 -17.23
N GLY A 168 16.60 21.77 -16.41
CA GLY A 168 16.99 21.69 -15.00
C GLY A 168 15.78 21.66 -14.09
N TRP A 169 15.82 20.78 -13.08
CA TRP A 169 14.75 20.61 -12.10
C TRP A 169 15.31 20.52 -10.70
N VAL A 170 14.66 21.18 -9.75
CA VAL A 170 15.12 21.24 -8.36
C VAL A 170 14.01 20.83 -7.42
N ARG A 171 14.26 19.77 -6.66
CA ARG A 171 13.45 19.43 -5.49
C ARG A 171 13.89 20.29 -4.32
N VAL A 172 12.95 21.02 -3.74
CA VAL A 172 13.11 21.82 -2.52
C VAL A 172 11.91 21.64 -1.60
N GLY A 173 12.17 21.68 -0.29
CA GLY A 173 11.09 21.75 0.69
C GLY A 173 10.52 23.18 0.76
N HIS A 174 9.21 23.30 0.85
CA HIS A 174 8.52 24.53 1.18
C HIS A 174 8.56 24.76 2.70
N ARG A 175 8.44 26.03 3.15
CA ARG A 175 8.47 26.40 4.58
C ARG A 175 7.32 25.85 5.42
N ASP A 176 6.20 25.50 4.79
CA ASP A 176 5.05 24.86 5.44
C ASP A 176 5.13 23.33 5.52
N GLY A 177 6.25 22.74 5.07
CA GLY A 177 6.47 21.29 5.09
C GLY A 177 6.12 20.57 3.79
N ARG A 178 5.49 21.24 2.81
CA ARG A 178 5.28 20.66 1.47
C ARG A 178 6.60 20.42 0.74
N GLN A 179 6.58 19.53 -0.24
CA GLN A 179 7.73 19.24 -1.10
C GLN A 179 7.39 19.70 -2.52
N CYS A 180 8.33 20.39 -3.14
CA CYS A 180 8.10 21.03 -4.43
C CYS A 180 9.22 20.67 -5.41
N ILE A 181 8.88 20.55 -6.69
CA ILE A 181 9.83 20.43 -7.80
C ILE A 181 9.66 21.67 -8.67
N ALA A 182 10.70 22.51 -8.71
CA ALA A 182 10.70 23.75 -9.47
C ALA A 182 11.62 23.62 -10.69
N PRO A 183 11.23 24.17 -11.86
CA PRO A 183 12.12 24.26 -13.01
C PRO A 183 13.25 25.26 -12.75
N TRP A 184 14.43 25.00 -13.30
CA TRP A 184 15.57 25.93 -13.25
C TRP A 184 16.42 25.88 -14.54
N PRO A 185 16.56 27.01 -15.26
CA PRO A 185 15.79 28.25 -15.09
C PRO A 185 14.29 28.01 -15.32
N ALA A 186 13.43 28.91 -14.86
CA ALA A 186 12.02 28.85 -15.25
C ALA A 186 11.91 29.10 -16.78
N PHE A 187 11.12 28.29 -17.46
CA PHE A 187 10.88 28.36 -18.91
C PHE A 187 9.38 28.19 -19.19
N ASP A 188 8.90 28.61 -20.35
CA ASP A 188 7.48 28.51 -20.70
C ASP A 188 7.04 27.05 -20.95
N GLY A 189 5.83 26.67 -20.55
CA GLY A 189 5.33 25.29 -20.65
C GLY A 189 5.93 24.28 -19.64
N TRP A 190 6.65 24.76 -18.62
CA TRP A 190 7.18 23.91 -17.56
C TRP A 190 6.08 23.12 -16.82
N ASP A 191 4.87 23.66 -16.73
CA ASP A 191 3.72 23.11 -16.02
C ASP A 191 3.06 21.92 -16.74
N GLU A 192 3.39 21.71 -18.01
CA GLU A 192 2.99 20.54 -18.80
C GLU A 192 4.10 19.50 -18.99
N THR A 193 5.34 19.85 -18.62
CA THR A 193 6.52 19.02 -18.91
C THR A 193 6.58 17.74 -18.06
N LEU A 194 6.17 17.82 -16.79
CA LEU A 194 6.17 16.66 -15.89
C LEU A 194 4.76 16.06 -15.81
N PRO A 195 4.65 14.71 -15.83
CA PRO A 195 3.35 14.07 -15.75
C PRO A 195 2.71 14.29 -14.36
N PRO A 196 1.37 14.21 -14.24
CA PRO A 196 0.67 14.36 -12.96
C PRO A 196 1.12 13.38 -11.86
N SER A 197 1.77 12.28 -12.24
CA SER A 197 2.37 11.33 -11.30
C SER A 197 3.55 11.89 -10.50
N VAL A 198 4.17 12.98 -10.97
CA VAL A 198 5.30 13.65 -10.30
C VAL A 198 4.79 14.72 -9.32
N GLY A 199 3.72 15.42 -9.68
CA GLY A 199 3.08 16.43 -8.84
C GLY A 199 2.02 17.20 -9.62
N LEU A 200 1.32 18.09 -8.91
CA LEU A 200 0.39 19.04 -9.52
C LEU A 200 1.08 20.39 -9.70
N ALA A 201 1.02 20.96 -10.91
CA ALA A 201 1.57 22.28 -11.18
C ALA A 201 0.80 23.34 -10.38
N ASP A 202 1.56 24.16 -9.64
CA ASP A 202 1.05 25.34 -8.95
C ASP A 202 1.66 26.57 -9.63
N LEU A 203 0.85 27.22 -10.48
CA LEU A 203 1.26 28.40 -11.26
C LEU A 203 1.57 29.61 -10.37
N GLN A 204 0.96 29.70 -9.18
CA GLN A 204 1.25 30.78 -8.23
C GLN A 204 2.61 30.55 -7.55
N LEU A 205 2.95 29.30 -7.29
CA LEU A 205 4.23 28.92 -6.68
C LEU A 205 5.37 28.87 -7.70
N GLY A 206 5.06 28.66 -8.98
CA GLY A 206 6.03 28.42 -10.05
C GLY A 206 6.74 27.06 -9.90
N ALA A 207 6.03 26.06 -9.36
CA ALA A 207 6.58 24.73 -9.10
C ALA A 207 5.48 23.65 -9.07
N TYR A 208 5.86 22.38 -9.20
CA TYR A 208 5.00 21.25 -8.92
C TYR A 208 4.94 20.96 -7.41
N VAL A 209 3.75 20.83 -6.85
CA VAL A 209 3.53 20.34 -5.49
C VAL A 209 3.49 18.82 -5.52
N VAL A 210 4.39 18.19 -4.76
CA VAL A 210 4.65 16.75 -4.80
C VAL A 210 3.96 16.06 -3.62
N SER A 211 3.07 15.11 -3.92
CA SER A 211 2.41 14.25 -2.92
C SER A 211 3.23 12.99 -2.58
N ASP A 212 3.97 12.44 -3.55
CA ASP A 212 4.89 11.32 -3.37
C ASP A 212 6.30 11.65 -3.87
N VAL A 213 7.13 12.08 -2.94
CA VAL A 213 8.51 12.51 -3.19
C VAL A 213 9.38 11.37 -3.72
N VAL A 214 9.11 10.13 -3.29
CA VAL A 214 9.93 8.97 -3.69
C VAL A 214 9.71 8.68 -5.16
N SER A 215 8.46 8.63 -5.58
CA SER A 215 8.10 8.39 -6.98
C SER A 215 8.54 9.54 -7.88
N ALA A 216 8.40 10.79 -7.43
CA ALA A 216 8.85 11.98 -8.14
C ALA A 216 10.39 12.01 -8.36
N ILE A 217 11.16 11.72 -7.30
CA ILE A 217 12.63 11.63 -7.41
C ILE A 217 13.05 10.45 -8.30
N ALA A 218 12.38 9.30 -8.19
CA ALA A 218 12.67 8.16 -9.05
C ALA A 218 12.43 8.48 -10.53
N TYR A 219 11.35 9.21 -10.84
CA TYR A 219 11.04 9.67 -12.19
C TYR A 219 12.13 10.59 -12.75
N LEU A 220 12.55 11.59 -11.97
CA LEU A 220 13.60 12.54 -12.37
C LEU A 220 14.96 11.85 -12.53
N ARG A 221 15.34 11.00 -11.58
CA ARG A 221 16.62 10.26 -11.62
C ARG A 221 16.71 9.35 -12.84
N ALA A 222 15.61 8.71 -13.25
CA ALA A 222 15.59 7.87 -14.45
C ALA A 222 15.87 8.66 -15.75
N ARG A 223 15.64 9.98 -15.74
CA ARG A 223 15.82 10.88 -16.89
C ARG A 223 16.97 11.86 -16.72
N ALA A 224 17.61 11.87 -15.56
CA ALA A 224 18.73 12.75 -15.25
C ALA A 224 20.00 12.31 -16.00
N ALA A 225 20.69 13.29 -16.57
CA ALA A 225 22.08 13.18 -16.99
C ALA A 225 23.02 13.46 -15.79
N LYS A 226 22.64 14.37 -14.89
CA LYS A 226 23.39 14.70 -13.68
C LYS A 226 22.45 14.90 -12.49
N GLU A 227 22.88 14.47 -11.32
CA GLU A 227 22.17 14.64 -10.05
C GLU A 227 23.14 15.19 -8.97
N LYS A 228 22.62 16.07 -8.11
CA LYS A 228 23.32 16.52 -6.91
C LYS A 228 22.33 16.70 -5.77
N ILE A 229 22.55 15.96 -4.68
CA ILE A 229 21.83 16.14 -3.41
C ILE A 229 22.74 16.91 -2.47
N THR A 230 22.28 18.06 -1.97
CA THR A 230 23.08 18.96 -1.14
C THR A 230 22.19 19.85 -0.26
N GLY A 231 22.75 20.36 0.83
CA GLY A 231 22.15 21.45 1.60
C GLY A 231 22.53 22.84 1.09
N ILE A 232 23.37 22.91 0.05
CA ILE A 232 24.03 24.15 -0.39
C ILE A 232 23.61 24.48 -1.82
N TRP A 233 22.90 25.60 -2.01
CA TRP A 233 22.39 26.01 -3.32
C TRP A 233 23.49 26.18 -4.37
N SER A 234 24.66 26.72 -4.03
CA SER A 234 25.74 26.92 -5.00
C SER A 234 26.24 25.62 -5.64
N GLU A 235 26.22 24.51 -4.89
CA GLU A 235 26.57 23.20 -5.43
C GLU A 235 25.48 22.63 -6.36
N ALA A 236 24.21 22.87 -6.01
CA ALA A 236 23.08 22.52 -6.86
C ALA A 236 23.09 23.34 -8.17
N ALA A 237 23.34 24.64 -8.07
CA ALA A 237 23.43 25.55 -9.20
C ALA A 237 24.60 25.19 -10.14
N ALA A 238 25.72 24.66 -9.63
CA ALA A 238 26.86 24.27 -10.44
C ALA A 238 26.53 23.16 -11.46
N ILE A 239 25.66 22.21 -11.10
CA ILE A 239 25.24 21.16 -12.05
C ILE A 239 24.14 21.62 -13.01
N LEU A 240 23.40 22.67 -12.64
CA LEU A 240 22.36 23.29 -13.44
C LEU A 240 22.88 24.45 -14.31
N ALA A 241 24.16 24.81 -14.19
CA ALA A 241 24.76 25.90 -14.96
C ALA A 241 24.73 25.63 -16.49
N THR A 242 24.56 24.37 -16.88
CA THR A 242 24.40 23.94 -18.27
C THR A 242 22.94 23.66 -18.65
N ALA A 243 21.98 23.94 -17.75
CA ALA A 243 20.57 23.77 -18.06
C ALA A 243 20.12 24.84 -19.07
N GLY A 244 19.59 24.40 -20.21
CA GLY A 244 19.00 25.27 -21.22
C GLY A 244 17.48 25.35 -21.04
N ALA A 245 16.85 26.39 -21.60
CA ALA A 245 15.42 26.33 -21.89
C ALA A 245 15.17 25.14 -22.82
N ALA A 246 14.07 24.41 -22.61
CA ALA A 246 13.71 23.26 -23.42
C ALA A 246 13.78 23.61 -24.93
N PRO A 247 14.28 22.70 -25.79
CA PRO A 247 14.22 22.92 -27.23
C PRO A 247 12.74 22.92 -27.69
N ASP A 248 12.38 23.92 -28.51
CA ASP A 248 11.09 24.02 -29.23
C ASP A 248 10.75 22.73 -30.02
#